data_AF-A0A945GXP3-F1
#
_entry.id   AF-A0A945GXP3-F1
#
_cell.length_a   1.000
_cell.length_b   1.000
_cell.length_c   1.000
_cell.angle_alpha   90.00
_cell.angle_beta   90.00
_cell.angle_gamma   90.00
#
_symmetry.space_group_name_H-M   'P 1'
#
loop_
_entity.id
_entity.type
_entity.pdbx_description
1 polymer ?
#
loop_
_entity_poly.entity_id
_entity_poly.type
_entity_poly.pdbx_seq_one_letter_code
_entity_poly.pdbx_strand_id
1 'polypeptide(L)'
;MFGLFRKNKNKEEQTETARSASTNQTKSKVAITGKLLKMERSDAAALINNLENADFVKSVTYETNYLVATKFDTAKAKKAAKMGIAVISETELFSYIEEGAFPHSEKPEKPKRQWNGDDLAWVKLDSNRFVLLDYVDADGVLTEQRIVQLTQEAVGSTGLEYFGGMVGFSFRTFRKDRIVSISDV
;
A
#
# COMPACT_ATOMS: atom_id res chain seq x y z
N MET A 1 3.18 70.94 20.99
CA MET A 1 4.05 69.97 21.69
C MET A 1 3.45 69.77 23.09
N PHE A 2 2.56 68.79 23.27
CA PHE A 2 1.91 68.51 24.56
C PHE A 2 2.09 67.03 24.91
N GLY A 3 2.55 66.80 26.14
CA GLY A 3 3.02 65.52 26.63
C GLY A 3 1.93 64.53 27.05
N LEU A 4 2.41 63.29 27.17
CA LEU A 4 1.86 62.13 27.87
C LEU A 4 1.03 62.48 29.11
N PHE A 5 -0.12 61.81 29.33
CA PHE A 5 -0.24 60.84 30.42
C PHE A 5 -1.51 59.96 30.33
N ARG A 6 -1.32 58.72 30.78
CA ARG A 6 -2.14 57.52 30.66
C ARG A 6 -3.44 57.52 31.48
N LYS A 7 -4.51 56.97 30.89
CA LYS A 7 -5.63 56.19 31.49
C LYS A 7 -6.03 55.18 30.38
N ASN A 8 -6.36 53.91 30.56
CA ASN A 8 -7.04 53.25 31.67
C ASN A 8 -7.01 51.71 31.49
N LYS A 9 -7.13 51.01 32.63
CA LYS A 9 -7.87 49.74 32.90
C LYS A 9 -7.32 48.38 32.42
N ASN A 10 -6.90 47.63 33.43
CA ASN A 10 -6.86 46.17 33.53
C ASN A 10 -8.22 45.52 33.19
N LYS A 11 -8.21 44.38 32.48
CA LYS A 11 -8.54 43.01 32.93
C LYS A 11 -9.05 42.17 31.75
N GLU A 12 -8.66 40.90 31.75
CA GLU A 12 -9.19 39.79 30.94
C GLU A 12 -8.75 39.73 29.47
N GLU A 13 -7.58 39.12 29.24
CA GLU A 13 -7.41 38.07 28.21
C GLU A 13 -6.03 37.41 28.41
N GLN A 14 -5.98 36.53 29.42
CA GLN A 14 -5.10 35.37 29.36
C GLN A 14 -5.94 34.25 28.75
N THR A 15 -5.73 33.95 27.48
CA THR A 15 -6.11 32.68 26.86
C THR A 15 -5.34 32.53 25.55
N GLU A 16 -4.34 31.67 25.60
CA GLU A 16 -4.15 30.61 24.60
C GLU A 16 -4.36 30.99 23.14
N THR A 17 -3.27 31.27 22.40
CA THR A 17 -3.05 30.60 21.11
C THR A 17 -1.57 30.53 20.75
N ALA A 18 -0.73 29.99 21.64
CA ALA A 18 0.42 29.24 21.17
C ALA A 18 -0.11 27.90 20.67
N ARG A 19 -0.52 27.83 19.40
CA ARG A 19 -0.72 26.55 18.70
C ARG A 19 0.64 25.87 18.58
N SER A 20 1.05 25.19 19.64
CA SER A 20 1.94 24.06 19.51
C SER A 20 1.24 23.09 18.58
N ALA A 21 1.78 22.94 17.37
CA ALA A 21 1.46 21.81 16.53
C ALA A 21 1.78 20.57 17.35
N SER A 22 0.76 19.89 17.88
CA SER A 22 0.90 18.52 18.31
C SER A 22 1.20 17.73 17.04
N THR A 23 2.49 17.50 16.79
CA THR A 23 2.92 16.57 15.77
C THR A 23 2.33 15.22 16.16
N ASN A 24 1.21 14.83 15.55
CA ASN A 24 0.71 13.48 15.60
C ASN A 24 1.77 12.60 14.94
N GLN A 25 2.76 12.20 15.73
CA GLN A 25 3.89 11.42 15.25
C GLN A 25 3.35 10.03 14.95
N THR A 26 3.02 9.79 13.67
CA THR A 26 2.48 8.50 13.25
C THR A 26 3.55 7.45 13.47
N LYS A 27 3.21 6.40 14.22
CA LYS A 27 4.09 5.26 14.46
C LYS A 27 4.63 4.68 13.14
N SER A 28 5.93 4.37 13.13
CA SER A 28 6.62 3.69 12.05
C SER A 28 6.07 2.28 11.87
N LYS A 29 5.72 1.91 10.64
CA LYS A 29 5.24 0.56 10.32
C LYS A 29 6.41 -0.33 9.91
N VAL A 30 6.62 -1.42 10.63
CA VAL A 30 7.77 -2.31 10.46
C VAL A 30 7.31 -3.70 10.07
N ALA A 31 7.80 -4.20 8.92
CA ALA A 31 7.57 -5.56 8.46
C ALA A 31 8.82 -6.42 8.66
N ILE A 32 8.63 -7.73 8.88
CA ILE A 32 9.74 -8.70 8.95
C ILE A 32 9.60 -9.72 7.82
N THR A 33 10.70 -10.07 7.15
CA THR A 33 10.78 -11.16 6.17
C THR A 33 11.89 -12.16 6.51
N GLY A 34 11.63 -13.43 6.22
CA GLY A 34 12.53 -14.53 6.58
C GLY A 34 12.43 -14.95 8.04
N LYS A 35 13.35 -15.85 8.43
CA LYS A 35 13.58 -16.26 9.81
C LYS A 35 14.70 -15.38 10.38
N LEU A 36 14.46 -14.81 11.57
CA LEU A 36 15.47 -14.09 12.35
C LEU A 36 16.43 -15.10 13.00
N LEU A 37 17.70 -14.74 13.17
CA LEU A 37 18.72 -15.60 13.73
C LEU A 37 18.71 -15.58 15.27
N LYS A 38 18.40 -14.43 15.88
CA LYS A 38 18.49 -14.22 17.32
C LYS A 38 17.21 -14.59 18.09
N MET A 39 16.04 -14.49 17.47
CA MET A 39 14.77 -14.74 18.15
C MET A 39 13.63 -15.15 17.20
N GLU A 40 12.51 -15.60 17.76
CA GLU A 40 11.32 -15.89 16.97
C GLU A 40 10.60 -14.63 16.50
N ARG A 41 9.92 -14.72 15.36
CA ARG A 41 9.24 -13.58 14.73
C ARG A 41 8.14 -12.99 15.63
N SER A 42 7.46 -13.83 16.41
CA SER A 42 6.43 -13.39 17.37
C SER A 42 7.01 -12.46 18.42
N ASP A 43 8.20 -12.78 18.91
CA ASP A 43 8.83 -12.08 20.02
C ASP A 43 9.38 -10.75 19.54
N ALA A 44 10.01 -10.74 18.35
CA ALA A 44 10.41 -9.50 17.68
C ALA A 44 9.21 -8.59 17.40
N ALA A 45 8.07 -9.15 16.98
CA ALA A 45 6.86 -8.37 16.76
C ALA A 45 6.30 -7.77 18.06
N ALA A 46 6.37 -8.51 19.17
CA ALA A 46 5.98 -8.00 20.48
C ALA A 46 6.90 -6.85 20.92
N LEU A 47 8.21 -6.98 20.75
CA LEU A 47 9.16 -5.90 21.05
C LEU A 47 8.89 -4.63 20.24
N ILE A 48 8.66 -4.76 18.93
CA ILE A 48 8.33 -3.62 18.06
C ILE A 48 7.03 -2.94 18.52
N ASN A 49 5.99 -3.71 18.84
CA ASN A 49 4.69 -3.17 19.27
C ASN A 49 4.74 -2.50 20.66
N ASN A 50 5.72 -2.87 21.50
CA ASN A 50 5.93 -2.25 22.80
C ASN A 50 6.62 -0.88 22.70
N LEU A 51 7.22 -0.54 21.56
CA LEU A 51 7.81 0.77 21.34
C LEU A 51 6.71 1.83 21.14
N GLU A 52 6.94 3.03 21.66
CA GLU A 52 5.98 4.13 21.52
C GLU A 52 5.82 4.60 20.07
N ASN A 53 6.87 4.44 19.24
CA ASN A 53 6.94 5.02 17.91
C ASN A 53 6.91 3.99 16.76
N ALA A 54 6.59 2.72 17.02
CA ALA A 54 6.53 1.69 15.99
C ALA A 54 5.37 0.71 16.18
N ASP A 55 4.92 0.11 15.07
CA ASP A 55 4.00 -1.02 15.07
C ASP A 55 4.46 -2.07 14.06
N PHE A 56 4.32 -3.33 14.43
CA PHE A 56 4.58 -4.45 13.55
C PHE A 56 3.44 -4.69 12.55
N VAL A 57 3.79 -4.90 11.28
CA VAL A 57 2.87 -5.27 10.20
C VAL A 57 3.29 -6.58 9.52
N LYS A 58 2.30 -7.38 9.12
CA LYS A 58 2.53 -8.71 8.51
C LYS A 58 2.95 -8.63 7.03
N SER A 59 2.48 -7.60 6.33
CA SER A 59 2.62 -7.42 4.89
C SER A 59 3.31 -6.09 4.56
N VAL A 60 4.02 -6.09 3.43
CA VAL A 60 4.67 -4.89 2.87
C VAL A 60 3.66 -4.15 1.99
N THR A 61 3.37 -2.91 2.38
CA THR A 61 2.46 -1.98 1.71
C THR A 61 3.11 -0.59 1.57
N TYR A 62 2.46 0.34 0.86
CA TYR A 62 2.93 1.73 0.78
C TYR A 62 2.81 2.50 2.10
N GLU A 63 2.25 1.89 3.16
CA GLU A 63 2.24 2.47 4.50
C GLU A 63 3.40 1.96 5.35
N THR A 64 4.16 0.99 4.84
CA THR A 64 5.30 0.38 5.54
C THR A 64 6.52 1.30 5.40
N ASN A 65 7.18 1.60 6.52
CA ASN A 65 8.40 2.41 6.56
C ASN A 65 9.64 1.51 6.44
N TYR A 66 9.66 0.41 7.18
CA TYR A 66 10.82 -0.48 7.28
C TYR A 66 10.47 -1.93 6.94
N LEU A 67 11.37 -2.59 6.22
CA LEU A 67 11.41 -4.04 6.07
C LEU A 67 12.68 -4.60 6.70
N VAL A 68 12.53 -5.37 7.76
CA VAL A 68 13.63 -6.16 8.34
C VAL A 68 13.81 -7.43 7.50
N ALA A 69 14.99 -7.62 6.92
CA ALA A 69 15.30 -8.76 6.09
C ALA A 69 16.61 -9.43 6.54
N THR A 70 16.57 -10.75 6.75
CA THR A 70 17.80 -11.55 6.92
C THR A 70 18.41 -11.97 5.59
N LYS A 71 17.61 -12.02 4.53
CA LYS A 71 18.04 -12.25 3.15
C LYS A 71 17.37 -11.24 2.22
N PHE A 72 18.17 -10.58 1.39
CA PHE A 72 17.71 -9.56 0.44
C PHE A 72 17.10 -10.16 -0.84
N ASP A 73 17.34 -11.44 -1.13
CA ASP A 73 16.78 -12.14 -2.28
C ASP A 73 15.42 -12.82 -1.97
N THR A 74 14.52 -12.10 -1.32
CA THR A 74 13.14 -12.58 -1.07
C THR A 74 12.14 -11.77 -1.87
N ALA A 75 10.98 -12.36 -2.21
CA ALA A 75 9.91 -11.65 -2.91
C ALA A 75 9.49 -10.37 -2.17
N LYS A 76 9.46 -10.39 -0.83
CA LYS A 76 9.17 -9.22 0.01
C LYS A 76 10.27 -8.15 -0.07
N ALA A 77 11.54 -8.54 -0.04
CA ALA A 77 12.66 -7.60 -0.19
C ALA A 77 12.69 -6.96 -1.58
N LYS A 78 12.49 -7.74 -2.65
CA LYS A 78 12.34 -7.22 -4.01
C LYS A 78 11.17 -6.24 -4.12
N LYS A 79 10.04 -6.54 -3.48
CA LYS A 79 8.87 -5.66 -3.44
C LYS A 79 9.16 -4.36 -2.67
N ALA A 80 9.80 -4.44 -1.51
CA ALA A 80 10.18 -3.28 -0.71
C ALA A 80 11.15 -2.36 -1.46
N ALA A 81 12.17 -2.93 -2.10
CA ALA A 81 13.11 -2.18 -2.94
C ALA A 81 12.41 -1.44 -4.08
N LYS A 82 11.46 -2.09 -4.77
CA LYS A 82 10.65 -1.45 -5.82
C LYS A 82 9.76 -0.32 -5.32
N MET A 83 9.30 -0.42 -4.08
CA MET A 83 8.45 0.60 -3.46
C MET A 83 9.26 1.76 -2.86
N GLY A 84 10.58 1.64 -2.70
CA GLY A 84 11.40 2.63 -1.99
C GLY A 84 11.28 2.53 -0.47
N ILE A 85 10.93 1.36 0.06
CA ILE A 85 10.85 1.09 1.51
C ILE A 85 12.26 0.82 2.04
N ALA A 86 12.60 1.36 3.21
CA ALA A 86 13.90 1.15 3.83
C ALA A 86 14.05 -0.33 4.24
N VAL A 87 15.02 -1.02 3.66
CA VAL A 87 15.34 -2.41 4.03
C VAL A 87 16.48 -2.40 5.01
N ILE A 88 16.24 -2.91 6.22
CA ILE A 88 17.23 -2.99 7.30
C ILE A 88 17.53 -4.45 7.65
N SER A 89 18.72 -4.66 8.19
CA SER A 89 19.19 -5.93 8.72
C SER A 89 18.57 -6.25 10.08
N GLU A 90 18.71 -7.50 10.51
CA GLU A 90 18.35 -7.92 11.86
C GLU A 90 19.17 -7.17 12.93
N THR A 91 20.44 -6.88 12.67
CA THR A 91 21.30 -6.16 13.61
C THR A 91 20.77 -4.75 13.87
N GLU A 92 20.39 -4.03 12.80
CA GLU A 92 19.82 -2.68 12.90
C GLU A 92 18.47 -2.66 13.61
N LEU A 93 17.62 -3.68 13.39
CA LEU A 93 16.38 -3.83 14.14
C LEU A 93 16.64 -3.82 15.64
N PHE A 94 17.61 -4.60 16.11
CA PHE A 94 17.91 -4.68 17.54
C PHE A 94 18.53 -3.39 18.07
N SER A 95 19.41 -2.73 17.30
CA SER A 95 19.94 -1.42 17.69
C SER A 95 18.81 -0.40 17.91
N TYR A 96 17.80 -0.35 17.04
CA TYR A 96 16.67 0.56 17.21
C TYR A 96 15.76 0.19 18.40
N ILE A 97 15.63 -1.11 18.70
CA ILE A 97 14.90 -1.56 19.90
C ILE A 97 15.67 -1.17 21.16
N GLU A 98 17.00 -1.31 21.18
CA GLU A 98 17.87 -0.93 22.30
C GLU A 98 17.89 0.59 22.53
N GLU A 99 17.91 1.38 21.44
CA GLU A 99 17.75 2.84 21.47
C GLU A 99 16.33 3.29 21.84
N GLY A 100 15.37 2.36 21.85
CA GLY A 100 13.98 2.59 22.25
C GLY A 100 13.12 3.28 21.20
N ALA A 101 13.63 3.52 19.99
CA ALA A 101 12.91 4.21 18.94
C ALA A 101 13.43 3.86 17.54
N PHE A 102 12.50 3.73 16.57
CA PHE A 102 12.88 3.74 15.16
C PHE A 102 13.19 5.16 14.68
N PRO A 103 14.24 5.37 13.87
CA PRO A 103 14.50 6.65 13.21
C PRO A 103 13.31 7.09 12.36
N HIS A 104 13.18 8.40 12.13
CA HIS A 104 12.17 8.90 11.23
C HIS A 104 12.45 8.47 9.79
N SER A 105 11.49 7.79 9.16
CA SER A 105 11.52 7.43 7.74
C SER A 105 10.25 7.94 7.09
N GLU A 106 10.40 8.60 5.95
CA GLU A 106 9.26 8.92 5.10
C GLU A 106 8.62 7.63 4.57
N LYS A 107 7.31 7.68 4.34
CA LYS A 107 6.61 6.58 3.68
C LYS A 107 6.93 6.63 2.19
N PRO A 108 7.02 5.48 1.51
CA PRO A 108 7.19 5.47 0.07
C PRO A 108 6.03 6.21 -0.61
N GLU A 109 6.33 7.01 -1.63
CA GLU A 109 5.29 7.65 -2.42
C GLU A 109 4.50 6.57 -3.15
N LYS A 110 3.21 6.45 -2.79
CA LYS A 110 2.31 5.57 -3.50
C LYS A 110 2.11 6.16 -4.90
N PRO A 111 2.49 5.46 -5.98
CA PRO A 111 2.20 5.94 -7.32
C PRO A 111 0.69 6.11 -7.40
N LYS A 112 0.25 7.30 -7.84
CA LYS A 112 -1.16 7.53 -8.18
C LYS A 112 -1.49 6.50 -9.25
N ARG A 113 -2.19 5.42 -8.87
CA ARG A 113 -2.79 4.53 -9.85
C ARG A 113 -3.77 5.40 -10.61
N GLN A 114 -3.43 5.82 -11.83
CA GLN A 114 -4.47 6.06 -12.81
C GLN A 114 -5.21 4.73 -12.91
N TRP A 115 -6.47 4.75 -12.48
CA TRP A 115 -7.34 3.65 -12.80
C TRP A 115 -7.56 3.73 -14.30
N ASN A 116 -6.86 2.90 -15.07
CA ASN A 116 -6.92 2.90 -16.53
C ASN A 116 -8.27 2.40 -17.08
N GLY A 117 -9.36 2.42 -16.30
CA GLY A 117 -10.66 2.07 -16.86
C GLY A 117 -11.19 3.15 -17.80
N ASP A 118 -10.77 4.41 -17.62
CA ASP A 118 -11.04 5.51 -18.55
C ASP A 118 -10.14 5.47 -19.80
N ASP A 119 -8.96 4.84 -19.71
CA ASP A 119 -8.02 4.66 -20.83
C ASP A 119 -8.37 3.45 -21.72
N LEU A 120 -9.43 2.72 -21.36
CA LEU A 120 -9.92 1.58 -22.13
C LEU A 120 -11.01 2.09 -23.07
N ALA A 121 -10.73 2.04 -24.37
CA ALA A 121 -11.73 2.30 -25.39
C ALA A 121 -12.70 1.11 -25.48
N TRP A 122 -13.71 1.10 -24.62
CA TRP A 122 -14.70 0.02 -24.55
C TRP A 122 -15.64 0.01 -25.76
N VAL A 123 -15.74 -1.16 -26.38
CA VAL A 123 -16.71 -1.47 -27.43
C VAL A 123 -17.63 -2.56 -26.89
N LYS A 124 -18.94 -2.30 -26.92
CA LYS A 124 -19.93 -3.28 -26.52
C LYS A 124 -19.98 -4.41 -27.55
N LEU A 125 -20.05 -5.66 -27.08
CA LEU A 125 -20.22 -6.80 -27.97
C LEU A 125 -21.65 -6.86 -28.49
N ASP A 126 -21.80 -7.26 -29.76
CA ASP A 126 -23.11 -7.40 -30.41
C ASP A 126 -23.93 -8.54 -29.80
N SER A 127 -23.26 -9.55 -29.24
CA SER A 127 -23.88 -10.64 -28.50
C SER A 127 -23.17 -10.86 -27.17
N ASN A 128 -23.93 -10.76 -26.08
CA ASN A 128 -23.44 -11.21 -24.78
C ASN A 128 -23.42 -12.73 -24.78
N ARG A 129 -22.27 -13.32 -24.42
CA ARG A 129 -22.12 -14.77 -24.35
C ARG A 129 -21.48 -15.19 -23.04
N PHE A 130 -21.91 -16.34 -22.54
CA PHE A 130 -21.27 -16.95 -21.38
C PHE A 130 -20.10 -17.79 -21.85
N VAL A 131 -18.95 -17.59 -21.22
CA VAL A 131 -17.74 -18.36 -21.50
C VAL A 131 -17.22 -18.98 -20.22
N LEU A 132 -16.61 -20.15 -20.35
CA LEU A 132 -15.68 -20.69 -19.36
C LEU A 132 -14.30 -20.14 -19.67
N LEU A 133 -13.68 -19.54 -18.65
CA LEU A 133 -12.41 -18.84 -18.77
C LEU A 133 -11.38 -19.41 -17.80
N ASP A 134 -10.26 -19.88 -18.34
CA ASP A 134 -9.04 -20.12 -17.57
C ASP A 134 -8.13 -18.89 -17.69
N TYR A 135 -7.74 -18.31 -16.56
CA TYR A 135 -7.06 -17.01 -16.53
C TYR A 135 -5.93 -16.97 -15.51
N VAL A 136 -4.78 -16.43 -15.92
CA VAL A 136 -3.63 -16.18 -15.04
C VAL A 136 -3.63 -14.72 -14.60
N ASP A 137 -3.67 -14.46 -13.30
CA ASP A 137 -3.66 -13.09 -12.80
C ASP A 137 -2.28 -12.41 -12.89
N ALA A 138 -2.18 -11.18 -12.37
CA ALA A 138 -0.92 -10.43 -12.37
C ALA A 138 0.19 -11.06 -11.50
N ASP A 139 -0.21 -11.90 -10.54
CA ASP A 139 0.69 -12.58 -9.61
C ASP A 139 1.04 -14.01 -10.10
N GLY A 140 0.53 -14.41 -11.26
CA GLY A 140 0.80 -15.72 -11.87
C GLY A 140 -0.12 -16.83 -11.39
N VAL A 141 -1.20 -16.52 -10.67
CA VAL A 141 -2.13 -17.51 -10.14
C VAL A 141 -3.18 -17.86 -11.19
N LEU A 142 -3.31 -19.15 -11.50
CA LEU A 142 -4.33 -19.68 -12.40
C LEU A 142 -5.68 -19.75 -11.68
N THR A 143 -6.70 -19.18 -12.29
CA THR A 143 -8.10 -19.47 -11.99
C THR A 143 -8.67 -20.32 -13.13
N GLU A 144 -9.13 -21.51 -12.81
CA GLU A 144 -9.74 -22.42 -13.79
C GLU A 144 -11.27 -22.25 -13.83
N GLN A 145 -11.85 -22.47 -15.01
CA GLN A 145 -13.28 -22.65 -15.25
C GLN A 145 -14.17 -21.53 -14.70
N ARG A 146 -13.73 -20.28 -14.82
CA ARG A 146 -14.57 -19.14 -14.42
C ARG A 146 -15.66 -18.91 -15.46
N ILE A 147 -16.92 -18.99 -15.04
CA ILE A 147 -18.04 -18.56 -15.88
C ILE A 147 -18.07 -17.02 -15.92
N VAL A 148 -17.95 -16.47 -17.12
CA VAL A 148 -17.99 -15.02 -17.37
C VAL A 148 -19.06 -14.73 -18.42
N GLN A 149 -19.96 -13.79 -18.13
CA GLN A 149 -20.79 -13.20 -19.18
C GLN A 149 -19.99 -12.09 -19.85
N LEU A 150 -19.43 -12.35 -21.03
CA LEU A 150 -18.74 -11.34 -21.81
C LEU A 150 -19.74 -10.33 -22.34
N THR A 151 -19.42 -9.05 -22.16
CA THR A 151 -20.29 -7.94 -22.57
C THR A 151 -19.56 -6.89 -23.40
N GLN A 152 -18.24 -6.75 -23.23
CA GLN A 152 -17.45 -5.69 -23.85
C GLN A 152 -16.03 -6.15 -24.15
N GLU A 153 -15.40 -5.47 -25.11
CA GLU A 153 -13.97 -5.54 -25.39
C GLU A 153 -13.36 -4.14 -25.28
N ALA A 154 -12.07 -4.05 -24.98
CA ALA A 154 -11.36 -2.78 -25.03
C ALA A 154 -9.91 -2.95 -25.46
N VAL A 155 -9.37 -1.86 -26.01
CA VAL A 155 -7.94 -1.67 -26.21
C VAL A 155 -7.48 -0.55 -25.29
N GLY A 156 -6.45 -0.81 -24.49
CA GLY A 156 -5.83 0.20 -23.64
C GLY A 156 -4.85 1.08 -24.40
N SER A 157 -4.50 2.23 -23.83
CA SER A 157 -3.49 3.16 -24.37
C SER A 157 -2.12 2.55 -24.68
N THR A 158 -1.79 1.40 -24.07
CA THR A 158 -0.55 0.64 -24.30
C THR A 158 -0.67 -0.41 -25.42
N GLY A 159 -1.81 -0.47 -26.11
CA GLY A 159 -2.11 -1.46 -27.15
C GLY A 159 -2.53 -2.84 -26.62
N LEU A 160 -2.64 -2.99 -25.29
CA LEU A 160 -3.10 -4.23 -24.68
C LEU A 160 -4.60 -4.39 -24.85
N GLU A 161 -5.04 -5.62 -25.16
CA GLU A 161 -6.44 -5.95 -25.35
C GLU A 161 -7.08 -6.55 -24.10
N TYR A 162 -8.37 -6.27 -23.92
CA TYR A 162 -9.14 -6.65 -22.75
C TYR A 162 -10.52 -7.18 -23.13
N PHE A 163 -11.00 -8.15 -22.35
CA PHE A 163 -12.42 -8.45 -22.22
C PHE A 163 -12.98 -7.80 -20.96
N GLY A 164 -14.22 -7.34 -21.05
CA GLY A 164 -15.07 -6.88 -19.95
C GLY A 164 -16.27 -7.80 -19.83
N GLY A 165 -16.56 -8.24 -18.61
CA GLY A 165 -17.67 -9.15 -18.39
C GLY A 165 -18.09 -9.29 -16.93
N MET A 166 -19.28 -9.84 -16.73
CA MET A 166 -19.83 -10.09 -15.40
C MET A 166 -19.40 -11.47 -14.90
N VAL A 167 -18.89 -11.51 -13.67
CA VAL A 167 -18.65 -12.74 -12.90
C VAL A 167 -19.62 -12.71 -11.73
N GLY A 168 -20.69 -13.49 -11.83
CA GLY A 168 -21.85 -13.31 -10.95
C GLY A 168 -22.39 -11.88 -11.05
N PHE A 169 -22.39 -11.15 -9.93
CA PHE A 169 -22.87 -9.76 -9.86
C PHE A 169 -21.77 -8.69 -9.99
N SER A 170 -20.52 -9.07 -10.25
CA SER A 170 -19.39 -8.13 -10.32
C SER A 170 -18.83 -8.02 -11.73
N PHE A 171 -18.71 -6.79 -12.25
CA PHE A 171 -17.95 -6.53 -13.46
C PHE A 171 -16.45 -6.75 -13.21
N ARG A 172 -15.80 -7.42 -14.16
CA ARG A 172 -14.38 -7.72 -14.14
C ARG A 172 -13.78 -7.46 -15.52
N THR A 173 -12.51 -7.08 -15.51
CA THR A 173 -11.71 -6.88 -16.72
C THR A 173 -10.64 -7.97 -16.78
N PHE A 174 -10.43 -8.53 -17.97
CA PHE A 174 -9.51 -9.62 -18.22
C PHE A 174 -8.60 -9.22 -19.37
N ARG A 175 -7.28 -9.22 -19.16
CA ARG A 175 -6.35 -8.98 -20.26
C ARG A 175 -6.29 -10.19 -21.16
N LYS A 176 -6.43 -10.01 -22.48
CA LYS A 176 -6.48 -11.14 -23.42
C LYS A 176 -5.19 -11.95 -23.44
N ASP A 177 -4.04 -11.31 -23.23
CA ASP A 177 -2.73 -11.98 -23.19
C ASP A 177 -2.52 -12.89 -21.97
N ARG A 178 -3.44 -12.88 -21.01
CA ARG A 178 -3.40 -13.70 -19.79
C ARG A 178 -4.46 -14.81 -19.75
N ILE A 179 -5.21 -14.95 -20.83
CA ILE A 179 -6.21 -16.00 -20.99
C ILE A 179 -5.48 -17.26 -21.42
N VAL A 180 -5.65 -18.33 -20.65
CA VAL A 180 -5.08 -19.64 -20.96
C VAL A 180 -6.01 -20.40 -21.89
N SER A 181 -7.31 -20.37 -21.59
CA SER A 181 -8.35 -20.99 -22.41
C SER A 181 -9.65 -20.20 -22.29
N ILE A 182 -10.42 -20.21 -23.37
CA ILE A 182 -11.76 -19.63 -23.42
C ILE A 182 -12.64 -20.49 -24.31
N SER A 183 -13.81 -20.88 -23.80
CA SER A 183 -14.80 -21.66 -24.55
C SER A 183 -16.21 -21.16 -24.25
N ASP A 184 -17.05 -21.13 -25.29
CA ASP A 184 -18.47 -20.81 -25.12
C ASP A 184 -19.17 -21.90 -24.30
N VAL A 185 -20.19 -21.48 -23.52
CA VAL A 185 -21.05 -22.34 -22.68
C VAL A 185 -22.42 -22.52 -23.32
#